data_AF-A0A3B0S0F1-F1
#
_entry.id   AF-A0A3B0S0F1-F1
#
_cell.length_a   1.000
_cell.length_b   1.000
_cell.length_c   1.000
_cell.angle_alpha   90.00
_cell.angle_beta   90.00
_cell.angle_gamma   90.00
#
_symmetry.space_group_name_H-M   'P 1'
#
loop_
_entity.id
_entity.type
_entity.pdbx_description
1 polymer ?
#
loop_
_entity_poly.entity_id
_entity_poly.type
_entity_poly.pdbx_seq_one_letter_code
_entity_poly.pdbx_strand_id
1 'polypeptide(L)'
;MLTAITAILLSASTPTQQLTSACIAEGESKAICTCYANFIKKNASPRELKALATLAEPQNRTDLEKAFRALLTAGLSPKEIFDIGLRVEGLTDAATKTCAKTEASLDSKQ
;
A
#
# COMPACT_ATOMS: atom_id res chain seq x y z
N MET A 1 -19.16 -39.97 13.89
CA MET A 1 -18.56 -38.66 14.24
C MET A 1 -18.23 -37.95 12.93
N LEU A 2 -19.06 -36.99 12.51
CA LEU A 2 -18.78 -36.14 11.34
C LEU A 2 -17.93 -34.96 11.82
N THR A 3 -16.65 -34.93 11.45
CA THR A 3 -15.80 -33.75 11.60
C THR A 3 -16.14 -32.75 10.51
N ALA A 4 -16.89 -31.70 10.87
CA ALA A 4 -17.12 -30.55 10.02
C ALA A 4 -15.78 -29.83 9.76
N ILE A 5 -15.35 -29.80 8.51
CA ILE A 5 -14.20 -29.00 8.07
C ILE A 5 -14.70 -27.55 7.93
N THR A 6 -14.46 -26.75 8.97
CA THR A 6 -14.66 -25.30 8.92
C THR A 6 -13.55 -24.70 8.05
N ALA A 7 -13.81 -24.52 6.76
CA ALA A 7 -12.91 -23.79 5.87
C ALA A 7 -12.94 -22.31 6.28
N ILE A 8 -11.93 -21.88 7.06
CA ILE A 8 -11.68 -20.46 7.32
C ILE A 8 -11.20 -19.86 6.00
N LEU A 9 -12.10 -19.19 5.30
CA LEU A 9 -11.77 -18.32 4.17
C LEU A 9 -10.98 -17.12 4.74
N LEU A 10 -9.65 -17.22 4.78
CA LEU A 10 -8.80 -16.04 4.97
C LEU A 10 -8.94 -15.16 3.73
N SER A 11 -9.84 -14.18 3.80
CA SER A 11 -9.93 -13.13 2.79
C SER A 11 -8.58 -12.43 2.69
N ALA A 12 -7.88 -12.60 1.57
CA ALA A 12 -6.65 -11.89 1.30
C ALA A 12 -6.91 -10.37 1.40
N SER A 13 -6.06 -9.66 2.12
CA SER A 13 -6.17 -8.20 2.27
C SER A 13 -6.05 -7.53 0.91
N THR A 14 -6.93 -6.57 0.62
CA THR A 14 -6.85 -5.80 -0.62
C THR A 14 -5.57 -4.96 -0.66
N PRO A 15 -5.02 -4.63 -1.85
CA PRO A 15 -3.85 -3.77 -1.95
C PRO A 15 -3.98 -2.43 -1.20
N THR A 16 -5.17 -1.82 -1.25
CA THR A 16 -5.46 -0.59 -0.50
C THR A 16 -5.41 -0.81 1.02
N GLN A 17 -5.97 -1.92 1.52
CA GLN A 17 -5.88 -2.25 2.95
C GLN A 17 -4.44 -2.55 3.38
N GLN A 18 -3.66 -3.23 2.54
CA GLN A 18 -2.23 -3.46 2.82
C GLN A 18 -1.49 -2.14 2.99
N LEU A 19 -1.70 -1.19 2.07
CA LEU A 19 -1.11 0.16 2.18
C LEU A 19 -1.58 0.92 3.42
N THR A 20 -2.86 0.86 3.76
CA THR A 20 -3.37 1.51 4.98
C THR A 20 -2.75 0.91 6.23
N SER A 21 -2.71 -0.42 6.36
CA SER A 21 -2.11 -1.11 7.51
C SER A 21 -0.62 -0.86 7.61
N ALA A 22 0.08 -0.85 6.47
CA ALA A 22 1.49 -0.53 6.34
C ALA A 22 1.83 0.86 6.87
N CYS A 23 1.04 1.87 6.52
CA CYS A 23 1.19 3.24 6.98
C CYS A 23 0.88 3.38 8.48
N ILE A 24 -0.16 2.72 8.99
CA ILE A 24 -0.47 2.73 10.43
C ILE A 24 0.67 2.11 11.24
N ALA A 25 1.28 1.03 10.72
CA ALA A 25 2.42 0.40 11.37
C ALA A 25 3.68 1.30 11.44
N GLU A 26 3.75 2.34 10.61
CA GLU A 26 4.80 3.36 10.66
C GLU A 26 4.50 4.48 11.66
N GLY A 27 3.35 4.45 12.33
CA GLY A 27 2.97 5.38 13.40
C GLY A 27 1.98 6.47 12.99
N GLU A 28 1.52 6.45 11.74
CA GLU A 28 0.58 7.45 11.21
C GLU A 28 -0.87 7.20 11.62
N SER A 29 -1.67 8.25 11.61
CA SER A 29 -3.10 8.16 11.98
C SER A 29 -3.89 7.33 10.95
N LYS A 30 -4.90 6.58 11.42
CA LYS A 30 -5.78 5.80 10.53
C LYS A 30 -6.43 6.69 9.45
N ALA A 31 -6.73 7.95 9.79
CA ALA A 31 -7.31 8.91 8.86
C ALA A 31 -6.34 9.26 7.72
N ILE A 32 -5.08 9.61 8.05
CA ILE A 32 -4.03 9.83 7.04
C ILE A 32 -3.87 8.59 6.18
N CYS A 33 -3.67 7.42 6.79
CA CYS A 33 -3.35 6.21 6.05
C CYS A 33 -4.49 5.75 5.13
N THR A 34 -5.74 6.01 5.52
CA THR A 34 -6.90 5.77 4.66
C THR A 34 -6.95 6.77 3.51
N CYS A 35 -6.69 8.06 3.77
CA CYS A 35 -6.60 9.08 2.73
C CYS A 35 -5.50 8.74 1.72
N TYR A 36 -4.30 8.42 2.21
CA TYR A 36 -3.12 8.07 1.42
C TYR A 36 -3.42 6.88 0.51
N ALA A 37 -3.87 5.75 1.07
CA ALA A 37 -4.13 4.55 0.29
C ALA A 37 -5.24 4.76 -0.77
N ASN A 38 -6.27 5.56 -0.46
CA ASN A 38 -7.31 5.91 -1.42
C ASN A 38 -6.81 6.87 -2.52
N PHE A 39 -5.93 7.81 -2.18
CA PHE A 39 -5.28 8.68 -3.16
C PHE A 39 -4.44 7.85 -4.13
N ILE A 40 -3.61 6.93 -3.62
CA ILE A 40 -2.83 6.01 -4.45
C ILE A 40 -3.76 5.20 -5.35
N LYS A 41 -4.80 4.57 -4.79
CA LYS A 41 -5.77 3.78 -5.57
C LYS A 41 -6.41 4.57 -6.71
N LYS A 42 -6.70 5.86 -6.51
CA LYS A 42 -7.34 6.73 -7.50
C LYS A 42 -6.38 7.17 -8.62
N ASN A 43 -5.09 7.32 -8.31
CA ASN A 43 -4.10 7.93 -9.21
C ASN A 43 -3.07 6.93 -9.76
N ALA A 44 -3.06 5.69 -9.25
CA ALA A 44 -2.25 4.59 -9.74
C ALA A 44 -3.08 3.60 -10.55
N SER A 45 -2.43 2.94 -11.51
CA SER A 45 -3.00 1.77 -12.18
C SER A 45 -3.16 0.60 -11.18
N PRO A 46 -4.02 -0.39 -11.47
CA PRO A 46 -4.13 -1.59 -10.63
C PRO A 46 -2.81 -2.34 -10.45
N ARG A 47 -1.94 -2.34 -11.48
CA ARG A 47 -0.58 -2.94 -11.40
C ARG A 47 0.31 -2.16 -10.44
N GLU A 48 0.35 -0.83 -10.56
CA GLU A 48 1.12 0.03 -9.64
C GLU A 48 0.63 -0.09 -8.20
N LEU A 49 -0.69 -0.09 -8.00
CA LEU A 49 -1.28 -0.25 -6.66
C LEU A 49 -0.89 -1.59 -6.04
N LYS A 50 -0.90 -2.68 -6.82
CA LYS A 50 -0.46 -4.00 -6.36
C LYS A 50 1.03 -4.02 -6.04
N ALA A 51 1.87 -3.44 -6.89
CA ALA A 51 3.31 -3.35 -6.67
C ALA A 51 3.64 -2.59 -5.38
N LEU A 52 3.00 -1.44 -5.19
CA LEU A 52 3.12 -0.63 -3.98
C LEU A 52 2.71 -1.39 -2.73
N ALA A 53 1.59 -2.11 -2.79
CA ALA A 53 1.10 -2.91 -1.68
C ALA A 53 2.08 -4.06 -1.34
N THR A 54 2.64 -4.74 -2.35
CA THR A 54 3.68 -5.76 -2.16
C THR A 54 4.92 -5.19 -1.50
N LEU A 55 5.40 -4.01 -1.92
CA LEU A 55 6.56 -3.36 -1.30
C LEU A 55 6.30 -2.91 0.14
N ALA A 56 5.05 -2.56 0.44
CA ALA A 56 4.64 -2.11 1.76
C ALA A 56 4.56 -3.25 2.79
N GLU A 57 4.64 -4.52 2.37
CA GLU A 57 4.67 -5.66 3.29
C GLU A 57 5.98 -5.70 4.10
N PRO A 58 5.95 -5.92 5.42
CA PRO A 58 7.12 -5.79 6.29
C PRO A 58 8.35 -6.58 5.83
N GLN A 59 8.14 -7.80 5.31
CA GLN A 59 9.23 -8.67 4.85
C GLN A 59 9.94 -8.17 3.59
N ASN A 60 9.34 -7.25 2.84
CA ASN A 60 9.88 -6.67 1.62
C ASN A 60 10.54 -5.30 1.85
N ARG A 61 10.44 -4.72 3.05
CA ARG A 61 10.95 -3.35 3.32
C ARG A 61 12.43 -3.28 3.65
N THR A 62 12.97 -4.32 4.29
CA THR A 62 14.32 -4.29 4.86
C THR A 62 15.40 -4.81 3.92
N ASP A 63 14.98 -5.42 2.81
CA ASP A 63 15.86 -6.14 1.89
C ASP A 63 15.41 -5.87 0.45
N LEU A 64 16.22 -5.10 -0.27
CA LEU A 64 15.94 -4.71 -1.65
C LEU A 64 15.87 -5.91 -2.59
N GLU A 65 16.68 -6.96 -2.36
CA GLU A 65 16.65 -8.15 -3.19
C GLU A 65 15.32 -8.89 -3.02
N LYS A 66 14.84 -9.02 -1.78
CA LYS A 66 13.51 -9.60 -1.49
C LYS A 66 12.39 -8.78 -2.11
N ALA A 67 12.44 -7.46 -1.96
CA ALA A 67 11.48 -6.55 -2.57
C ALA A 67 11.40 -6.76 -4.09
N PHE A 68 12.55 -6.79 -4.75
CA PHE A 68 12.64 -6.99 -6.19
C PHE A 68 12.11 -8.36 -6.62
N ARG A 69 12.49 -9.44 -5.90
CA ARG A 69 11.98 -10.79 -6.15
C ARG A 69 10.46 -10.89 -5.95
N ALA A 70 9.90 -10.21 -4.96
CA ALA A 70 8.47 -10.18 -4.72
C ALA A 70 7.72 -9.50 -5.88
N LEU A 71 8.27 -8.40 -6.41
CA LEU A 71 7.70 -7.72 -7.59
C LEU A 71 7.76 -8.57 -8.86
N LEU A 72 8.89 -9.26 -9.10
CA LEU A 72 9.00 -10.21 -10.21
C LEU A 72 7.99 -11.36 -10.07
N THR A 73 7.84 -11.90 -8.85
CA THR A 73 6.86 -12.95 -8.53
C THR A 73 5.43 -12.46 -8.72
N ALA A 74 5.18 -11.17 -8.48
CA ALA A 74 3.90 -10.52 -8.74
C ALA A 74 3.61 -10.30 -10.24
N GLY A 75 4.56 -10.66 -11.13
CA GLY A 75 4.43 -10.63 -12.57
C GLY A 75 4.89 -9.33 -13.23
N LEU A 76 5.61 -8.48 -12.50
CA LEU A 76 6.20 -7.27 -13.06
C LEU A 76 7.51 -7.59 -13.78
N SER A 77 7.73 -6.95 -14.93
CA SER A 77 9.04 -6.97 -15.58
C SER A 77 10.02 -5.97 -14.92
N PRO A 78 11.35 -6.14 -15.08
CA PRO A 78 12.33 -5.16 -14.59
C PRO A 78 12.08 -3.74 -15.08
N LYS A 79 11.64 -3.58 -16.34
CA LYS A 79 11.29 -2.28 -16.91
C LYS A 79 10.11 -1.64 -16.17
N GLU A 80 9.06 -2.42 -15.90
CA GLU A 80 7.90 -1.92 -15.15
C GLU A 80 8.27 -1.56 -13.71
N ILE A 81 9.10 -2.37 -13.04
CA ILE A 81 9.57 -2.05 -11.68
C ILE A 81 10.29 -0.71 -11.66
N PHE A 82 11.16 -0.46 -12.64
CA PHE A 82 11.87 0.80 -12.77
C PHE A 82 10.93 1.97 -13.07
N ASP A 83 10.02 1.81 -14.05
CA ASP A 83 9.06 2.84 -14.43
C ASP A 83 8.14 3.22 -13.24
N ILE A 84 7.72 2.23 -12.45
CA ILE A 84 6.94 2.46 -11.22
C ILE A 84 7.78 3.21 -10.20
N GLY A 85 9.02 2.79 -9.96
CA GLY A 85 9.94 3.44 -9.03
C GLY A 85 10.13 4.93 -9.33
N LEU A 86 10.33 5.29 -10.61
CA LEU A 86 10.45 6.69 -11.04
C LEU A 86 9.19 7.52 -10.78
N ARG A 87 8.01 6.91 -10.84
CA ARG A 87 6.73 7.60 -10.64
C ARG A 87 6.29 7.65 -9.18
N VAL A 88 6.77 6.70 -8.38
CA VAL A 88 6.30 6.48 -7.01
C VAL A 88 6.59 7.66 -6.11
N GLU A 89 7.72 8.33 -6.31
CA GLU A 89 8.15 9.46 -5.49
C GLU A 89 7.16 10.62 -5.62
N GLY A 90 6.86 11.04 -6.86
CA GLY A 90 5.89 12.10 -7.12
C GLY A 90 4.47 11.73 -6.69
N LEU A 91 4.09 10.46 -6.82
CA LEU A 91 2.78 9.98 -6.38
C LEU A 91 2.64 10.01 -4.85
N THR A 92 3.67 9.54 -4.14
CA THR A 92 3.75 9.53 -2.67
C THR A 92 3.75 10.96 -2.12
N ASP A 93 4.57 11.85 -2.68
CA ASP A 93 4.63 13.26 -2.29
C ASP A 93 3.28 13.97 -2.48
N ALA A 94 2.61 13.76 -3.62
CA ALA A 94 1.29 14.33 -3.87
C ALA A 94 0.23 13.79 -2.89
N ALA A 95 0.29 12.49 -2.57
CA ALA A 95 -0.59 11.87 -1.58
C ALA A 95 -0.38 12.48 -0.19
N THR A 96 0.87 12.57 0.27
CA THR A 96 1.22 13.15 1.57
C THR A 96 0.78 14.60 1.66
N LYS A 97 1.07 15.43 0.66
CA LYS A 97 0.63 16.84 0.63
C LYS A 97 -0.88 17.00 0.67
N THR A 98 -1.60 16.12 0.00
CA THR A 98 -3.08 16.14 -0.03
C THR A 98 -3.65 15.71 1.32
N CYS A 99 -3.09 14.66 1.92
CA CYS A 99 -3.63 14.07 3.14
C CYS A 99 -3.19 14.83 4.41
N ALA A 100 -2.00 15.42 4.45
CA ALA A 100 -1.57 16.29 5.56
C ALA A 100 -2.45 17.56 5.68
N LYS A 101 -2.91 18.12 4.57
CA LYS A 101 -3.91 19.22 4.57
C LYS A 101 -5.25 18.79 5.17
N THR A 102 -5.57 17.50 5.13
CA THR A 102 -6.82 16.96 5.66
C THR A 102 -6.79 16.93 7.18
N GLU A 103 -5.65 16.63 7.81
CA GLU A 103 -5.47 16.75 9.27
C GLU A 103 -5.52 18.20 9.74
N ALA A 104 -4.82 19.12 9.06
CA ALA A 104 -4.85 20.54 9.41
C ALA A 104 -6.27 21.15 9.36
N SER A 105 -7.16 20.63 8.51
CA SER A 105 -8.56 21.05 8.44
C SER A 105 -9.45 20.39 9.51
N LEU A 106 -9.04 19.27 10.10
CA LEU A 106 -9.76 18.58 11.18
C LEU A 106 -9.46 19.23 12.55
N ASP A 107 -8.22 19.65 12.80
CA ASP A 107 -7.84 20.37 14.03
C ASP A 107 -8.45 21.77 14.12
N SER A 108 -8.66 22.46 12.99
CA SER A 108 -9.28 23.81 12.96
C SER A 108 -10.80 23.85 13.25
N LYS A 109 -11.42 22.69 13.53
CA LYS A 109 -12.86 22.55 13.83
C LYS A 109 -13.15 22.04 15.24
N GLN A 110 -12.12 21.87 16.07
CA GLN A 110 -12.25 21.68 17.53
C GLN A 110 -12.05 23.02 18.25
#